data_AF-A0A7C1AHA0-F1
#
_entry.id   AF-A0A7C1AHA0-F1
#
_cell.length_a   1.000
_cell.length_b   1.000
_cell.length_c   1.000
_cell.angle_alpha   90.00
_cell.angle_beta   90.00
_cell.angle_gamma   90.00
#
_symmetry.space_group_name_H-M   'P 1'
#
loop_
_entity.id
_entity.type
_entity.pdbx_description
1 polymer ?
#
loop_
_entity_poly.entity_id
_entity_poly.type
_entity_poly.pdbx_seq_one_letter_code
_entity_poly.pdbx_strand_id
1 'polypeptide(L)'
;MLLSISGFKPGSNSKSVFKRSVPDGSWKRILITGIIIFLLVFGGLELFWRVNGHLPSVVDDYDLWSYYRHRVYDNGVKTVVLLGASRIQLDISTGMLKKIFPDYLIIQLAVDGRQPIAVLKDLANDKCFKGIVICSMFAGWVGKENLYSQQDYVKYYHENSNPFKRLNRLIMSYVQEYFVIVDPYLQLKRILLKYKESGKLPGPRYLITKRDRSRMADYSLINVSEQQKYRIKRIGELYKKNPPMAPKEWLKHAAKIGRYVKRITERGGKVVFIRLPSTGKHWELDNKFYPKKEYWDKIASVTGACTIHFQDISGMKQLVCPDTSHLDYRQAPLFTRVMAEEFLKQHIIEVLTKSAPRFPAAKPRGIGAPRIGAPSRKATS
;
A
#
# COMPACT_ATOMS: atom_id res chain seq x y z
N MET A 1 -86.55 -28.49 -23.50
CA MET A 1 -86.60 -28.15 -24.94
C MET A 1 -85.73 -26.91 -25.13
N LEU A 2 -84.82 -26.99 -26.10
CA LEU A 2 -83.79 -26.00 -26.44
C LEU A 2 -84.32 -24.58 -26.68
N LEU A 3 -83.48 -23.57 -26.39
CA LEU A 3 -83.04 -22.47 -27.28
C LEU A 3 -82.40 -21.37 -26.40
N SER A 4 -81.07 -21.35 -26.27
CA SER A 4 -80.14 -20.54 -27.07
C SER A 4 -80.37 -19.04 -26.94
N ILE A 5 -79.70 -18.41 -25.96
CA ILE A 5 -79.50 -16.96 -25.91
C ILE A 5 -78.03 -16.69 -26.29
N SER A 6 -77.86 -16.23 -27.52
CA SER A 6 -76.63 -15.67 -28.05
C SER A 6 -76.36 -14.28 -27.48
N GLY A 7 -75.13 -14.00 -27.06
CA GLY A 7 -74.61 -12.63 -27.05
C GLY A 7 -73.85 -12.19 -25.80
N PHE A 8 -72.67 -12.76 -25.56
CA PHE A 8 -71.63 -12.05 -24.80
C PHE A 8 -70.29 -12.20 -25.53
N LYS A 9 -69.87 -11.13 -26.24
CA LYS A 9 -68.55 -11.05 -26.87
C LYS A 9 -67.49 -10.96 -25.76
N PRO A 10 -66.46 -11.82 -25.73
CA PRO A 10 -65.29 -11.59 -24.89
C PRO A 10 -64.53 -10.36 -25.41
N GLY A 11 -64.17 -9.46 -24.51
CA GLY A 11 -63.34 -8.30 -24.81
C GLY A 11 -62.04 -8.69 -25.49
N SER A 12 -61.70 -7.98 -26.57
CA SER A 12 -60.44 -8.15 -27.28
C SER A 12 -59.28 -7.75 -26.38
N ASN A 13 -58.57 -8.72 -25.80
CA ASN A 13 -57.23 -8.51 -25.27
C ASN A 13 -56.26 -8.28 -26.45
N SER A 14 -56.19 -7.04 -26.91
CA SER A 14 -55.14 -6.58 -27.82
C SER A 14 -53.80 -6.62 -27.07
N LYS A 15 -53.10 -7.76 -27.15
CA LYS A 15 -51.66 -7.78 -26.90
C LYS A 15 -51.00 -7.03 -28.06
N SER A 16 -50.75 -5.73 -27.89
CA SER A 16 -49.89 -4.99 -28.82
C SER A 16 -48.48 -5.57 -28.69
N VAL A 17 -48.15 -6.51 -29.58
CA VAL A 17 -46.79 -7.03 -29.70
C VAL A 17 -45.95 -5.89 -30.28
N PHE A 18 -45.20 -5.22 -29.41
CA PHE A 18 -44.24 -4.19 -29.81
C PHE A 18 -43.12 -4.87 -30.61
N LYS A 19 -43.30 -5.04 -31.93
CA LYS A 19 -42.26 -5.51 -32.84
C LYS A 19 -41.24 -4.38 -33.01
N ARG A 20 -40.16 -4.44 -32.23
CA ARG A 20 -39.00 -3.58 -32.46
C ARG A 20 -38.38 -3.96 -33.80
N SER A 21 -38.50 -3.10 -34.80
CA SER A 21 -37.77 -3.22 -36.07
C SER A 21 -36.28 -3.09 -35.77
N VAL A 22 -35.54 -4.20 -35.85
CA VAL A 22 -34.07 -4.17 -35.85
C VAL A 22 -33.67 -3.60 -37.21
N PRO A 23 -32.91 -2.50 -37.28
CA PRO A 23 -32.52 -1.92 -38.57
C PRO A 23 -31.80 -2.96 -39.43
N ASP A 24 -32.18 -3.08 -40.69
CA ASP A 24 -31.47 -3.93 -41.64
C ASP A 24 -30.06 -3.37 -41.86
N GLY A 25 -29.05 -4.18 -41.54
CA GLY A 25 -27.66 -3.73 -41.59
C GLY A 25 -26.66 -4.87 -41.40
N SER A 26 -25.44 -4.67 -41.89
CA SER A 26 -24.32 -5.61 -41.70
C SER A 26 -23.78 -5.54 -40.27
N TRP A 27 -24.59 -5.86 -39.26
CA TRP A 27 -24.26 -5.76 -37.84
C TRP A 27 -22.95 -6.46 -37.45
N LYS A 28 -22.64 -7.59 -38.09
CA LYS A 28 -21.36 -8.28 -37.93
C LYS A 28 -20.18 -7.41 -38.37
N ARG A 29 -20.27 -6.74 -39.53
CA ARG A 29 -19.23 -5.84 -40.02
C ARG A 29 -19.06 -4.63 -39.11
N ILE A 30 -20.17 -4.03 -38.66
CA ILE A 30 -20.14 -2.88 -37.73
C ILE A 30 -19.48 -3.27 -36.41
N LEU A 31 -19.84 -4.43 -35.85
CA LEU A 31 -19.24 -4.92 -34.61
C LEU A 31 -17.74 -5.18 -34.77
N ILE A 32 -17.32 -5.85 -35.86
CA ILE A 32 -15.91 -6.12 -36.14
C ILE A 32 -15.13 -4.81 -36.31
N THR A 33 -15.64 -3.88 -37.12
CA THR A 33 -15.00 -2.56 -37.30
C THR A 33 -14.90 -1.82 -35.97
N GLY A 34 -15.95 -1.84 -35.15
CA GLY A 34 -15.94 -1.23 -33.82
C GLY A 34 -14.89 -1.85 -32.90
N ILE A 35 -14.75 -3.17 -32.89
CA ILE A 35 -13.71 -3.88 -32.12
C ILE A 35 -12.31 -3.49 -32.62
N ILE A 36 -12.09 -3.45 -33.94
CA ILE A 36 -10.80 -3.07 -34.51
C ILE A 36 -10.42 -1.64 -34.11
N ILE A 37 -11.34 -0.68 -34.27
CA ILE A 37 -11.10 0.72 -33.89
C ILE A 37 -10.81 0.81 -32.38
N PHE A 38 -11.58 0.11 -31.55
CA PHE A 38 -11.34 0.06 -30.11
C PHE A 38 -9.94 -0.47 -29.79
N LEU A 39 -9.53 -1.59 -30.38
CA LEU A 39 -8.21 -2.19 -30.15
C LEU A 39 -7.08 -1.27 -30.62
N LEU A 40 -7.23 -0.59 -31.75
CA LEU A 40 -6.25 0.35 -32.27
C LEU A 40 -6.10 1.57 -31.35
N VAL A 41 -7.21 2.17 -30.92
CA VAL A 41 -7.19 3.33 -30.02
C VAL A 41 -6.66 2.95 -28.64
N PHE A 42 -7.18 1.87 -28.07
CA PHE A 42 -6.79 1.39 -26.74
C PHE A 42 -5.31 0.97 -26.73
N GLY A 43 -4.88 0.17 -27.71
CA GLY A 43 -3.49 -0.26 -27.85
C GLY A 43 -2.54 0.90 -28.15
N GLY A 44 -2.94 1.83 -29.01
CA GLY A 44 -2.15 3.03 -29.32
C GLY A 44 -1.93 3.93 -28.10
N LEU A 45 -2.98 4.18 -27.31
CA LEU A 45 -2.88 4.96 -26.08
C LEU A 45 -2.06 4.24 -25.00
N GLU A 46 -2.26 2.94 -24.81
CA GLU A 46 -1.47 2.14 -23.88
C GLU A 46 0.03 2.17 -24.23
N LEU A 47 0.36 1.97 -25.52
CA LEU A 47 1.73 2.04 -26.01
C LEU A 47 2.31 3.45 -25.84
N PHE A 48 1.55 4.48 -26.19
CA PHE A 48 1.97 5.87 -26.02
C PHE A 48 2.36 6.17 -24.57
N TRP A 49 1.53 5.81 -23.59
CA TRP A 49 1.85 6.07 -22.19
C TRP A 49 3.05 5.25 -21.68
N ARG A 50 3.18 3.99 -22.10
CA ARG A 50 4.33 3.15 -21.73
C ARG A 50 5.64 3.65 -22.30
N VAL A 51 5.66 4.07 -23.57
CA VAL A 51 6.85 4.66 -24.20
C VAL A 51 7.26 5.95 -23.49
N ASN A 52 6.29 6.70 -22.96
CA ASN A 52 6.54 7.87 -22.11
C ASN A 52 6.86 7.52 -20.64
N GLY A 53 7.18 6.26 -20.34
CA GLY A 53 7.69 5.81 -19.03
C GLY A 53 6.62 5.59 -17.96
N HIS A 54 5.33 5.61 -18.29
CA HIS A 54 4.27 5.32 -17.32
C HIS A 54 4.18 3.82 -17.03
N LEU A 55 3.94 3.49 -15.77
CA LEU A 55 3.79 2.12 -15.28
C LEU A 55 2.39 1.89 -14.73
N PRO A 56 1.82 0.68 -14.89
CA PRO A 56 0.53 0.33 -14.27
C PRO A 56 0.58 0.48 -12.76
N SER A 57 -0.53 0.90 -12.18
CA SER A 57 -0.60 1.19 -10.75
C SER A 57 -2.02 1.11 -10.26
N VAL A 58 -2.19 0.40 -9.16
CA VAL A 58 -3.50 0.08 -8.58
C VAL A 58 -3.97 1.22 -7.68
N VAL A 59 -5.26 1.52 -7.75
CA VAL A 59 -5.90 2.48 -6.84
C VAL A 59 -6.01 1.85 -5.44
N ASP A 60 -5.40 2.51 -4.47
CA ASP A 60 -5.43 2.14 -3.06
C ASP A 60 -6.61 2.81 -2.35
N ASP A 61 -7.77 2.16 -2.35
CA ASP A 61 -9.03 2.64 -1.77
C ASP A 61 -9.56 1.73 -0.64
N TYR A 62 -10.69 2.11 -0.03
CA TYR A 62 -11.34 1.35 1.03
C TYR A 62 -11.77 -0.05 0.59
N ASP A 63 -12.19 -0.22 -0.67
CA ASP A 63 -12.60 -1.53 -1.20
C ASP A 63 -11.40 -2.47 -1.32
N LEU A 64 -10.25 -1.97 -1.80
CA LEU A 64 -9.03 -2.77 -1.92
C LEU A 64 -8.50 -3.12 -0.54
N TRP A 65 -8.52 -2.16 0.39
CA TRP A 65 -8.14 -2.42 1.76
C TRP A 65 -9.04 -3.48 2.40
N SER A 66 -10.35 -3.37 2.21
CA SER A 66 -11.34 -4.33 2.70
C SER A 66 -11.18 -5.72 2.11
N TYR A 67 -10.84 -5.81 0.82
CA TYR A 67 -10.48 -7.07 0.17
C TYR A 67 -9.31 -7.76 0.91
N TYR A 68 -8.22 -7.05 1.16
CA TYR A 68 -7.07 -7.62 1.89
C TYR A 68 -7.35 -7.87 3.37
N ARG A 69 -8.15 -7.02 4.03
CA ARG A 69 -8.55 -7.22 5.43
C ARG A 69 -9.35 -8.51 5.61
N HIS A 70 -10.22 -8.84 4.65
CA HIS A 70 -10.98 -10.10 4.66
C HIS A 70 -10.08 -11.33 4.47
N ARG A 71 -9.03 -11.21 3.65
CA ARG A 71 -8.11 -12.31 3.32
C ARG A 71 -7.20 -12.76 4.45
N VAL A 72 -7.24 -12.07 5.59
CA VAL A 72 -6.47 -12.44 6.77
C VAL A 72 -6.79 -13.87 7.27
N TYR A 73 -7.95 -14.42 6.89
CA TYR A 73 -8.41 -15.78 7.23
C TYR A 73 -8.15 -16.84 6.15
N ASP A 74 -7.52 -16.51 5.02
CA ASP A 74 -7.42 -17.45 3.91
C ASP A 74 -6.65 -18.73 4.29
N ASN A 75 -7.24 -19.89 3.95
CA ASN A 75 -6.60 -21.19 3.76
C ASN A 75 -5.87 -21.85 4.95
N GLY A 76 -6.12 -21.43 6.20
CA GLY A 76 -5.53 -22.08 7.39
C GLY A 76 -4.00 -21.94 7.48
N VAL A 77 -3.41 -21.08 6.63
CA VAL A 77 -1.99 -20.74 6.63
C VAL A 77 -1.71 -19.69 7.70
N LYS A 78 -0.53 -19.72 8.33
CA LYS A 78 -0.15 -18.64 9.25
C LYS A 78 -0.06 -17.31 8.48
N THR A 79 -0.85 -16.32 8.90
CA THR A 79 -0.89 -14.99 8.27
C THR A 79 0.09 -14.03 8.96
N VAL A 80 0.84 -13.27 8.17
CA VAL A 80 1.61 -12.10 8.61
C VAL A 80 0.92 -10.84 8.10
N VAL A 81 0.40 -10.01 9.00
CA VAL A 81 -0.26 -8.76 8.68
C VAL A 81 0.69 -7.59 8.92
N LEU A 82 0.98 -6.84 7.87
CA LEU A 82 1.79 -5.62 7.92
C LEU A 82 0.86 -4.43 8.20
N LEU A 83 1.05 -3.79 9.35
CA LEU A 83 0.35 -2.57 9.75
C LEU A 83 1.33 -1.40 9.79
N GLY A 84 0.86 -0.21 9.47
CA GLY A 84 1.66 1.01 9.59
C GLY A 84 1.15 2.10 8.66
N ALA A 85 2.07 2.98 8.29
CA ALA A 85 1.86 4.03 7.31
C ALA A 85 2.67 3.78 6.03
N SER A 86 2.97 4.85 5.29
CA SER A 86 3.76 4.84 4.05
C SER A 86 5.08 4.08 4.14
N ARG A 87 5.80 4.17 5.26
CA ARG A 87 7.10 3.50 5.44
C ARG A 87 7.01 1.99 5.27
N ILE A 88 6.08 1.30 5.92
CA ILE A 88 5.98 -0.16 5.76
C ILE A 88 5.36 -0.55 4.40
N GLN A 89 4.58 0.33 3.77
CA GLN A 89 4.11 0.11 2.40
C GLN A 89 5.24 0.18 1.37
N LEU A 90 6.26 1.01 1.61
CA LEU A 90 7.36 1.31 0.68
C LEU A 90 8.63 0.49 0.98
N ASP A 91 9.04 0.46 2.24
CA ASP A 91 10.34 -0.05 2.65
C ASP A 91 10.34 -1.59 2.71
N ILE A 92 9.20 -2.20 3.07
CA ILE A 92 9.04 -3.65 3.10
C ILE A 92 8.47 -4.17 1.78
N SER A 93 9.29 -4.95 1.08
CA SER A 93 8.90 -5.66 -0.13
C SER A 93 8.14 -6.94 0.23
N THR A 94 6.82 -6.89 0.11
CA THR A 94 5.91 -8.05 0.23
C THR A 94 6.34 -9.22 -0.66
N GLY A 95 6.77 -8.94 -1.90
CA GLY A 95 7.27 -9.96 -2.82
C GLY A 95 8.58 -10.61 -2.34
N MET A 96 9.45 -9.87 -1.65
CA MET A 96 10.65 -10.45 -1.04
C MET A 96 10.30 -11.24 0.22
N LEU A 97 9.41 -10.75 1.08
CA LEU A 97 8.91 -11.51 2.24
C LEU A 97 8.30 -12.85 1.82
N LYS A 98 7.45 -12.85 0.78
CA LYS A 98 6.84 -14.08 0.25
C LYS A 98 7.89 -15.07 -0.30
N LYS A 99 8.99 -14.58 -0.87
CA LYS A 99 10.10 -15.45 -1.32
C LYS A 99 10.87 -16.08 -0.16
N ILE A 100 11.03 -15.34 0.94
CA ILE A 100 11.77 -15.81 2.13
C ILE A 100 10.88 -16.71 3.01
N PHE A 101 9.60 -16.36 3.12
CA PHE A 101 8.60 -17.04 3.94
C PHE A 101 7.41 -17.50 3.07
N PRO A 102 7.61 -18.51 2.20
CA PRO A 102 6.57 -18.97 1.27
C PRO A 102 5.36 -19.59 1.99
N ASP A 103 5.58 -20.14 3.19
CA ASP A 103 4.56 -20.77 4.03
C ASP A 103 3.69 -19.77 4.80
N TYR A 104 3.91 -18.47 4.61
CA TYR A 104 3.14 -17.42 5.27
C TYR A 104 2.33 -16.60 4.27
N LEU A 105 1.09 -16.32 4.64
CA LEU A 105 0.26 -15.38 3.91
C LEU A 105 0.61 -13.95 4.34
N ILE A 106 1.28 -13.20 3.46
CA ILE A 106 1.65 -11.79 3.73
C ILE A 106 0.50 -10.87 3.29
N ILE A 107 -0.08 -10.12 4.24
CA ILE A 107 -1.18 -9.18 4.00
C ILE A 107 -0.75 -7.76 4.39
N GLN A 108 -0.82 -6.82 3.44
CA GLN A 108 -0.47 -5.41 3.67
C GLN A 108 -1.72 -4.57 3.96
N LEU A 109 -1.92 -4.17 5.21
CA LEU A 109 -3.03 -3.30 5.64
C LEU A 109 -2.59 -1.91 6.09
N ALA A 110 -1.31 -1.56 5.90
CA ALA A 110 -0.87 -0.19 6.13
C ALA A 110 -1.60 0.81 5.23
N VAL A 111 -1.73 2.04 5.73
CA VAL A 111 -2.39 3.14 5.04
C VAL A 111 -1.49 4.36 5.08
N ASP A 112 -1.14 4.86 3.89
CA ASP A 112 -0.28 6.02 3.68
C ASP A 112 -0.64 7.19 4.61
N GLY A 113 0.38 7.73 5.29
CA GLY A 113 0.26 8.88 6.18
C GLY A 113 -0.55 8.68 7.47
N ARG A 114 -1.02 7.46 7.79
CA ARG A 114 -1.92 7.21 8.93
C ARG A 114 -1.38 6.18 9.92
N GLN A 115 -1.66 6.39 11.20
CA GLN A 115 -1.20 5.53 12.29
C GLN A 115 -2.02 4.22 12.38
N PRO A 116 -1.40 3.08 12.70
CA PRO A 116 -2.04 1.76 12.56
C PRO A 116 -2.95 1.32 13.71
N ILE A 117 -3.11 2.14 14.76
CA ILE A 117 -3.63 1.64 16.04
C ILE A 117 -5.12 1.24 15.96
N ALA A 118 -5.93 1.89 15.13
CA ALA A 118 -7.33 1.48 14.95
C ALA A 118 -7.43 0.08 14.30
N VAL A 119 -6.55 -0.22 13.33
CA VAL A 119 -6.51 -1.55 12.69
C VAL A 119 -5.94 -2.61 13.64
N LEU A 120 -4.95 -2.26 14.46
CA LEU A 120 -4.47 -3.17 15.51
C LEU A 120 -5.59 -3.48 16.53
N LYS A 121 -6.36 -2.47 16.94
CA LYS A 121 -7.54 -2.64 17.80
C LYS A 121 -8.59 -3.54 17.13
N ASP A 122 -8.84 -3.35 15.84
CA ASP A 122 -9.77 -4.17 15.06
C ASP A 122 -9.37 -5.65 15.08
N LEU A 123 -8.13 -5.97 14.69
CA LEU A 123 -7.61 -7.34 14.74
C LEU A 123 -7.59 -7.92 16.16
N ALA A 124 -7.36 -7.09 17.18
CA ALA A 124 -7.40 -7.51 18.57
C ALA A 124 -8.82 -7.84 19.06
N ASN A 125 -9.85 -7.20 18.49
CA ASN A 125 -11.25 -7.48 18.79
C ASN A 125 -11.81 -8.64 17.97
N ASP A 126 -11.15 -8.99 16.87
CA ASP A 126 -11.50 -10.13 16.03
C ASP A 126 -11.04 -11.45 16.67
N LYS A 127 -12.01 -12.26 17.13
CA LYS A 127 -11.75 -13.54 17.80
C LYS A 127 -11.19 -14.61 16.86
N CYS A 128 -11.42 -14.48 15.55
CA CYS A 128 -10.96 -15.44 14.56
C CYS A 128 -9.49 -15.21 14.16
N PHE A 129 -8.94 -14.02 14.45
CA PHE A 129 -7.57 -13.68 14.11
C PHE A 129 -6.56 -14.32 15.08
N LYS A 130 -5.62 -15.10 14.52
CA LYS A 130 -4.53 -15.80 15.22
C LYS A 130 -3.16 -15.64 14.52
N GLY A 131 -2.99 -14.58 13.73
CA GLY A 131 -1.78 -14.35 12.93
C GLY A 131 -0.66 -13.61 13.66
N ILE A 132 0.38 -13.28 12.90
CA ILE A 132 1.47 -12.40 13.32
C ILE A 132 1.17 -11.00 12.81
N VAL A 133 1.27 -9.99 13.67
CA VAL A 133 1.15 -8.58 13.31
C VAL A 133 2.52 -7.93 13.37
N ILE A 134 2.98 -7.41 12.24
CA ILE A 134 4.16 -6.55 12.17
C ILE A 134 3.66 -5.12 12.04
N CYS A 135 3.72 -4.38 13.14
CA CYS A 135 3.16 -3.04 13.25
C CYS A 135 4.27 -1.98 13.23
N SER A 136 4.47 -1.35 12.08
CA SER A 136 5.37 -0.20 11.96
C SER A 136 4.80 1.02 12.64
N MET A 137 5.55 1.58 13.60
CA MET A 137 5.20 2.82 14.27
C MET A 137 6.42 3.64 14.70
N PHE A 138 6.18 4.88 15.12
CA PHE A 138 7.18 5.69 15.82
C PHE A 138 6.60 6.27 17.12
N ALA A 139 7.46 6.69 18.04
CA ALA A 139 7.05 7.14 19.38
C ALA A 139 5.99 8.25 19.39
N GLY A 140 6.11 9.27 18.52
CA GLY A 140 5.13 10.36 18.42
C GLY A 140 3.76 9.98 17.83
N TRP A 141 3.56 8.70 17.48
CA TRP A 141 2.22 8.18 17.15
C TRP A 141 1.45 7.66 18.35
N VAL A 142 2.07 7.53 19.51
CA VAL A 142 1.37 7.20 20.74
C VAL A 142 0.73 8.48 21.29
N GLY A 143 -0.60 8.56 21.26
CA GLY A 143 -1.38 9.73 21.67
C GLY A 143 -2.86 9.54 21.37
N LYS A 144 -3.76 10.27 22.06
CA LYS A 144 -5.22 10.06 21.96
C LYS A 144 -5.76 10.17 20.53
N GLU A 145 -5.37 11.21 19.80
CA GLU A 145 -5.86 11.46 18.43
C GLU A 145 -5.42 10.35 17.46
N ASN A 146 -4.20 9.88 17.62
CA ASN A 146 -3.61 8.86 16.76
C ASN A 146 -4.21 7.45 16.97
N LEU A 147 -4.92 7.20 18.08
CA LEU A 147 -5.58 5.91 18.36
C LEU A 147 -6.72 5.61 17.38
N TYR A 148 -7.36 6.65 16.84
CA TYR A 148 -8.47 6.54 15.89
C TYR A 148 -8.03 6.71 14.44
N SER A 149 -6.73 6.88 14.19
CA SER A 149 -6.21 6.91 12.84
C SER A 149 -6.50 5.58 12.15
N GLN A 150 -7.01 5.64 10.91
CA GLN A 150 -7.52 4.50 10.12
C GLN A 150 -8.88 3.93 10.60
N GLN A 151 -9.58 4.56 11.56
CA GLN A 151 -10.89 4.08 12.02
C GLN A 151 -11.95 4.09 10.91
N ASP A 152 -11.83 4.98 9.93
CA ASP A 152 -12.68 5.04 8.74
C ASP A 152 -12.51 3.81 7.82
N TYR A 153 -11.29 3.30 7.66
CA TYR A 153 -11.05 2.03 6.94
C TYR A 153 -11.71 0.85 7.64
N VAL A 154 -11.55 0.78 8.97
CA VAL A 154 -12.19 -0.26 9.80
C VAL A 154 -13.70 -0.16 9.72
N LYS A 155 -14.25 1.05 9.85
CA LYS A 155 -15.69 1.32 9.78
C LYS A 155 -16.24 0.90 8.41
N TYR A 156 -15.60 1.33 7.33
CA TYR A 156 -16.00 0.95 5.98
C TYR A 156 -16.00 -0.57 5.78
N TYR A 157 -14.99 -1.28 6.29
CA TYR A 157 -14.92 -2.73 6.17
C TYR A 157 -16.10 -3.43 6.83
N HIS A 158 -16.49 -3.01 8.04
CA HIS A 158 -17.59 -3.64 8.77
C HIS A 158 -18.98 -3.20 8.30
N GLU A 159 -19.14 -1.95 7.86
CA GLU A 159 -20.45 -1.37 7.57
C GLU A 159 -20.80 -1.32 6.07
N ASN A 160 -19.80 -1.19 5.19
CA ASN A 160 -20.02 -0.91 3.78
C ASN A 160 -19.39 -1.90 2.81
N SER A 161 -18.42 -2.71 3.26
CA SER A 161 -17.82 -3.76 2.44
C SER A 161 -18.79 -4.93 2.27
N ASN A 162 -18.85 -5.47 1.06
CA ASN A 162 -19.64 -6.66 0.75
C ASN A 162 -18.92 -7.53 -0.29
N PRO A 163 -19.34 -8.79 -0.49
CA PRO A 163 -18.68 -9.70 -1.43
C PRO A 163 -18.61 -9.15 -2.87
N PHE A 164 -19.66 -8.49 -3.35
CA PHE A 164 -19.69 -7.92 -4.71
C PHE A 164 -18.68 -6.79 -4.90
N LYS A 165 -18.56 -5.87 -3.92
CA LYS A 165 -17.54 -4.81 -3.95
C LYS A 165 -16.13 -5.39 -3.92
N ARG A 166 -15.89 -6.40 -3.09
CA ARG A 166 -14.60 -7.09 -3.01
C ARG A 166 -14.25 -7.83 -4.30
N LEU A 167 -15.22 -8.48 -4.94
CA LEU A 167 -15.04 -9.13 -6.24
C LEU A 167 -14.77 -8.11 -7.36
N ASN A 168 -15.59 -7.06 -7.44
CA ASN A 168 -15.37 -5.97 -8.40
C ASN A 168 -13.96 -5.38 -8.23
N ARG A 169 -13.56 -5.12 -6.99
CA ARG A 169 -12.23 -4.60 -6.68
C ARG A 169 -11.11 -5.56 -7.04
N LEU A 170 -11.29 -6.86 -6.86
CA LEU A 170 -10.33 -7.87 -7.34
C LEU A 170 -10.14 -7.77 -8.85
N ILE A 171 -11.23 -7.75 -9.62
CA ILE A 171 -11.19 -7.65 -11.10
C ILE A 171 -10.53 -6.33 -11.51
N MET A 172 -10.96 -5.20 -10.94
CA MET A 172 -10.39 -3.89 -11.25
C MET A 172 -8.91 -3.81 -10.92
N SER A 173 -8.49 -4.39 -9.78
CA SER A 173 -7.08 -4.43 -9.40
C SER A 173 -6.23 -5.28 -10.35
N TYR A 174 -6.81 -6.35 -10.93
CA TYR A 174 -6.15 -7.16 -11.94
C TYR A 174 -5.97 -6.35 -13.22
N VAL A 175 -7.02 -5.70 -13.73
CA VAL A 175 -6.92 -4.84 -14.91
C VAL A 175 -5.89 -3.71 -14.71
N GLN A 176 -5.90 -3.04 -13.55
CA GLN A 176 -4.95 -1.97 -13.21
C GLN A 176 -3.50 -2.43 -13.02
N GLU A 177 -3.27 -3.71 -12.78
CA GLU A 177 -1.92 -4.27 -12.72
C GLU A 177 -1.29 -4.41 -14.11
N TYR A 178 -2.12 -4.62 -15.15
CA TYR A 178 -1.64 -4.86 -16.51
C TYR A 178 -1.77 -3.66 -17.43
N PHE A 179 -2.70 -2.74 -17.23
CA PHE A 179 -2.97 -1.64 -18.15
C PHE A 179 -2.67 -0.27 -17.52
N VAL A 180 -1.96 0.57 -18.25
CA VAL A 180 -1.63 1.96 -17.85
C VAL A 180 -2.81 2.89 -18.11
N ILE A 181 -3.52 2.71 -19.23
CA ILE A 181 -4.61 3.58 -19.67
C ILE A 181 -5.78 3.68 -18.67
N VAL A 182 -5.95 2.67 -17.80
CA VAL A 182 -7.00 2.64 -16.76
C VAL A 182 -6.62 3.41 -15.49
N ASP A 183 -5.40 3.94 -15.41
CA ASP A 183 -4.94 4.73 -14.29
C ASP A 183 -5.73 6.04 -14.17
N PRO A 184 -6.38 6.34 -13.03
CA PRO A 184 -7.06 7.61 -12.82
C PRO A 184 -6.17 8.84 -13.02
N TYR A 185 -4.85 8.71 -12.89
CA TYR A 185 -3.89 9.77 -13.18
C TYR A 185 -3.90 10.22 -14.64
N LEU A 186 -4.27 9.32 -15.57
CA LEU A 186 -4.31 9.54 -17.01
C LEU A 186 -5.73 9.77 -17.55
N GLN A 187 -6.69 10.07 -16.68
CA GLN A 187 -8.04 10.46 -17.11
C GLN A 187 -7.98 11.75 -17.94
N LEU A 188 -8.69 11.76 -19.08
CA LEU A 188 -8.70 12.88 -20.03
C LEU A 188 -8.95 14.24 -19.35
N LYS A 189 -9.93 14.30 -18.44
CA LYS A 189 -10.23 15.53 -17.67
C LYS A 189 -9.00 16.05 -16.92
N ARG A 190 -8.23 15.16 -16.26
CA ARG A 190 -7.02 15.55 -15.51
C ARG A 190 -5.88 15.94 -16.44
N ILE A 191 -5.73 15.26 -17.57
CA ILE A 191 -4.74 15.59 -18.59
C ILE A 191 -4.99 16.99 -19.13
N LEU A 192 -6.24 17.30 -19.52
CA LEU A 192 -6.60 18.61 -20.06
C LEU A 192 -6.37 19.74 -19.04
N LEU A 193 -6.73 19.52 -17.77
CA LEU A 193 -6.46 20.49 -16.70
C LEU A 193 -4.96 20.73 -16.52
N LYS A 194 -4.16 19.66 -16.41
CA LYS A 194 -2.71 19.76 -16.25
C LYS A 194 -2.02 20.42 -17.45
N TYR A 195 -2.50 20.12 -18.66
CA TYR A 195 -1.99 20.72 -19.88
C TYR A 195 -2.30 22.22 -19.92
N LYS A 196 -3.51 22.63 -19.53
CA LYS A 196 -3.88 24.05 -19.42
C LYS A 196 -3.01 24.81 -18.41
N GLU A 197 -2.66 24.17 -17.29
CA GLU A 197 -1.85 24.80 -16.23
C GLU A 197 -0.36 24.87 -16.57
N SER A 198 0.20 23.85 -17.21
CA SER A 198 1.66 23.69 -17.35
C SER A 198 2.17 23.62 -18.79
N GLY A 199 1.28 23.55 -19.78
CA GLY A 199 1.62 23.29 -21.18
C GLY A 199 2.22 21.90 -21.43
N LYS A 200 2.23 21.01 -20.43
CA LYS A 200 2.89 19.71 -20.49
C LYS A 200 1.93 18.59 -20.14
N LEU A 201 2.08 17.46 -20.84
CA LEU A 201 1.43 16.21 -20.48
C LEU A 201 1.92 15.72 -19.12
N PRO A 202 1.13 14.90 -18.41
CA PRO A 202 1.60 14.29 -17.17
C PRO A 202 2.83 13.40 -17.40
N GLY A 203 3.93 13.73 -16.73
CA GLY A 203 5.07 12.83 -16.60
C GLY A 203 4.77 11.61 -15.72
N PRO A 204 5.66 10.59 -15.72
CA PRO A 204 5.47 9.36 -14.97
C PRO A 204 5.44 9.61 -13.46
N ARG A 205 4.68 8.76 -12.75
CA ARG A 205 4.59 8.84 -11.29
C ARG A 205 5.81 8.21 -10.66
N TYR A 206 6.44 8.94 -9.75
CA TYR A 206 7.50 8.37 -8.90
C TYR A 206 6.96 7.29 -7.95
N LEU A 207 5.66 7.32 -7.63
CA LEU A 207 5.00 6.38 -6.73
C LEU A 207 4.05 5.44 -7.49
N ILE A 208 4.35 4.15 -7.44
CA ILE A 208 3.55 3.08 -8.04
C ILE A 208 3.01 2.17 -6.94
N THR A 209 1.72 1.85 -6.98
CA THR A 209 1.09 0.91 -6.06
C THR A 209 0.81 -0.41 -6.76
N LYS A 210 1.27 -1.51 -6.18
CA LYS A 210 1.03 -2.86 -6.69
C LYS A 210 -0.32 -3.38 -6.23
N ARG A 211 -0.80 -4.45 -6.89
CA ARG A 211 -2.06 -5.10 -6.52
C ARG A 211 -2.08 -5.61 -5.08
N ASP A 212 -0.93 -5.97 -4.51
CA ASP A 212 -0.77 -6.39 -3.11
C ASP A 212 -0.68 -5.24 -2.10
N ARG A 213 -0.97 -3.99 -2.54
CA ARG A 213 -0.91 -2.75 -1.75
C ARG A 213 0.49 -2.35 -1.28
N SER A 214 1.55 -3.07 -1.67
CA SER A 214 2.91 -2.56 -1.56
C SER A 214 3.13 -1.43 -2.57
N ARG A 215 4.06 -0.53 -2.26
CA ARG A 215 4.38 0.62 -3.10
C ARG A 215 5.85 0.64 -3.47
N MET A 216 6.13 1.26 -4.61
CA MET A 216 7.47 1.54 -5.09
C MET A 216 7.61 3.05 -5.25
N ALA A 217 8.65 3.63 -4.67
CA ALA A 217 9.05 5.00 -4.91
C ALA A 217 10.35 5.02 -5.71
N ASP A 218 10.32 5.60 -6.91
CA ASP A 218 11.49 5.84 -7.74
C ASP A 218 11.94 7.30 -7.60
N TYR A 219 12.93 7.54 -6.76
CA TYR A 219 13.40 8.89 -6.48
C TYR A 219 14.21 9.52 -7.61
N SER A 220 14.56 8.76 -8.67
CA SER A 220 15.18 9.35 -9.86
C SER A 220 14.21 10.18 -10.71
N LEU A 221 12.91 10.10 -10.45
CA LEU A 221 11.86 10.82 -11.18
C LEU A 221 11.49 12.18 -10.55
N ILE A 222 12.10 12.55 -9.42
CA ILE A 222 11.79 13.80 -8.72
C ILE A 222 13.05 14.56 -8.30
N ASN A 223 12.88 15.83 -7.98
CA ASN A 223 13.92 16.61 -7.31
C ASN A 223 14.01 16.21 -5.83
N VAL A 224 14.94 15.30 -5.52
CA VAL A 224 15.13 14.77 -4.16
C VAL A 224 15.44 15.89 -3.17
N SER A 225 16.28 16.86 -3.53
CA SER A 225 16.68 17.96 -2.66
C SER A 225 15.49 18.85 -2.24
N GLU A 226 14.59 19.16 -3.17
CA GLU A 226 13.35 19.89 -2.86
C GLU A 226 12.41 19.07 -1.97
N GLN A 227 12.26 17.78 -2.27
CA GLN A 227 11.43 16.88 -1.48
C GLN A 227 11.95 16.74 -0.04
N GLN A 228 13.27 16.64 0.14
CA GLN A 228 13.92 16.64 1.46
C GLN A 228 13.60 17.93 2.23
N LYS A 229 13.82 19.10 1.61
CA LYS A 229 13.53 20.41 2.24
C LYS A 229 12.07 20.51 2.68
N TYR A 230 11.13 20.14 1.81
CA TYR A 230 9.70 20.14 2.13
C TYR A 230 9.39 19.24 3.33
N ARG A 231 9.90 18.01 3.34
CA ARG A 231 9.63 17.06 4.43
C ARG A 231 10.25 17.48 5.76
N ILE A 232 11.51 17.93 5.75
CA ILE A 232 12.20 18.41 6.96
C ILE A 232 11.47 19.61 7.56
N LYS A 233 11.06 20.57 6.71
CA LYS A 233 10.25 21.71 7.16
C LYS A 233 8.94 21.24 7.78
N ARG A 234 8.18 20.41 7.07
CA ARG A 234 6.88 19.90 7.52
C ARG A 234 6.97 19.13 8.85
N ILE A 235 7.95 18.23 9.01
CA ILE A 235 8.08 17.45 10.25
C ILE A 235 8.55 18.33 11.41
N GLY A 236 9.46 19.28 11.15
CA GLY A 236 9.90 20.24 12.16
C GLY A 236 8.76 21.13 12.66
N GLU A 237 7.91 21.63 11.74
CA GLU A 237 6.70 22.38 12.09
C GLU A 237 5.70 21.51 12.87
N LEU A 238 5.52 20.26 12.46
CA LEU A 238 4.63 19.32 13.17
C LEU A 238 5.08 19.10 14.62
N TYR A 239 6.37 18.89 14.86
CA TYR A 239 6.89 18.69 16.22
C TYR A 239 6.88 19.95 17.07
N LYS A 240 7.05 21.13 16.47
CA LYS A 240 6.87 22.41 17.19
C LYS A 240 5.41 22.63 17.58
N LYS A 241 4.48 22.33 16.67
CA LYS A 241 3.04 22.49 16.92
C LYS A 241 2.51 21.45 17.91
N ASN A 242 3.00 20.23 17.83
CA ASN A 242 2.59 19.09 18.66
C ASN A 242 3.82 18.51 19.37
N PRO A 243 4.30 19.16 20.44
CA PRO A 243 5.45 18.67 21.17
C PRO A 243 5.15 17.29 21.81
N PRO A 244 6.20 16.48 22.05
CA PRO A 244 6.11 15.22 22.76
C PRO A 244 5.42 15.40 24.12
N MET A 245 4.51 14.48 24.43
CA MET A 245 4.04 14.32 25.81
C MET A 245 5.21 13.93 26.71
N ALA A 246 5.19 14.39 27.96
CA ALA A 246 6.17 13.95 28.96
C ALA A 246 6.26 12.41 29.00
N PRO A 247 7.45 11.81 29.11
CA PRO A 247 7.63 10.36 29.00
C PRO A 247 6.69 9.55 29.90
N LYS A 248 6.45 10.00 31.14
CA LYS A 248 5.53 9.34 32.09
C LYS A 248 4.08 9.28 31.57
N GLU A 249 3.57 10.37 30.98
CA GLU A 249 2.23 10.39 30.39
C GLU A 249 2.18 9.59 29.10
N TRP A 250 3.21 9.70 28.27
CA TRP A 250 3.34 8.90 27.06
C TRP A 250 3.28 7.39 27.36
N LEU A 251 3.95 6.92 28.43
CA LEU A 251 3.93 5.52 28.85
C LEU A 251 2.52 5.03 29.21
N LYS A 252 1.70 5.86 29.85
CA LYS A 252 0.30 5.51 30.13
C LYS A 252 -0.50 5.28 28.85
N HIS A 253 -0.20 6.04 27.79
CA HIS A 253 -0.83 5.85 26.48
C HIS A 253 -0.30 4.61 25.76
N ALA A 254 1.01 4.37 25.82
CA ALA A 254 1.62 3.16 25.26
C ALA A 254 1.08 1.89 25.94
N ALA A 255 0.93 1.89 27.27
CA ALA A 255 0.36 0.77 28.02
C ALA A 255 -1.07 0.42 27.58
N LYS A 256 -1.88 1.40 27.17
CA LYS A 256 -3.22 1.15 26.61
C LYS A 256 -3.19 0.37 25.30
N ILE A 257 -2.10 0.45 24.52
CA ILE A 257 -1.92 -0.35 23.31
C ILE A 257 -1.62 -1.82 23.70
N GLY A 258 -0.96 -2.05 24.84
CA GLY A 258 -0.66 -3.38 25.37
C GLY A 258 -1.87 -4.29 25.54
N ARG A 259 -3.07 -3.74 25.79
CA ARG A 259 -4.30 -4.55 25.84
C ARG A 259 -4.66 -5.20 24.51
N TYR A 260 -4.32 -4.56 23.39
CA TYR A 260 -4.55 -5.11 22.05
C TYR A 260 -3.54 -6.21 21.74
N VAL A 261 -2.28 -6.00 22.13
CA VAL A 261 -1.22 -7.01 22.07
C VAL A 261 -1.66 -8.25 22.87
N LYS A 262 -2.01 -8.06 24.14
CA LYS A 262 -2.46 -9.14 25.04
C LYS A 262 -3.59 -9.96 24.44
N ARG A 263 -4.63 -9.30 23.90
CA ARG A 263 -5.77 -9.99 23.25
C ARG A 263 -5.32 -10.88 22.09
N ILE A 264 -4.40 -10.39 21.24
CA ILE A 264 -3.89 -11.17 20.10
C ILE A 264 -3.03 -12.34 20.60
N THR A 265 -2.16 -12.11 21.58
CA THR A 265 -1.25 -13.13 22.10
C THR A 265 -1.96 -14.23 22.89
N GLU A 266 -2.99 -13.90 23.66
CA GLU A 266 -3.84 -14.89 24.37
C GLU A 266 -4.53 -15.87 23.42
N ARG A 267 -4.67 -15.52 22.14
CA ARG A 267 -5.24 -16.38 21.10
C ARG A 267 -4.19 -17.15 20.30
N GLY A 268 -2.92 -17.07 20.68
CA GLY A 268 -1.79 -17.70 19.98
C GLY A 268 -1.22 -16.86 18.83
N GLY A 269 -1.68 -15.61 18.65
CA GLY A 269 -1.06 -14.68 17.70
C GLY A 269 0.23 -14.05 18.26
N LYS A 270 0.95 -13.30 17.42
CA LYS A 270 2.13 -12.52 17.82
C LYS A 270 1.96 -11.07 17.38
N VAL A 271 2.46 -10.12 18.16
CA VAL A 271 2.54 -8.71 17.75
C VAL A 271 3.96 -8.21 17.94
N VAL A 272 4.49 -7.56 16.91
CA VAL A 272 5.82 -6.95 16.91
C VAL A 272 5.68 -5.50 16.48
N PHE A 273 6.28 -4.58 17.24
CA PHE A 273 6.40 -3.19 16.82
C PHE A 273 7.75 -2.96 16.16
N ILE A 274 7.74 -2.34 14.98
CA ILE A 274 8.97 -2.04 14.25
C ILE A 274 9.11 -0.53 14.02
N ARG A 275 10.29 0.04 14.25
CA ARG A 275 10.65 1.38 13.83
C ARG A 275 11.51 1.27 12.58
N LEU A 276 10.89 1.50 11.44
CA LEU A 276 11.55 1.57 10.13
C LEU A 276 12.52 2.77 10.06
N PRO A 277 13.46 2.83 9.10
CA PRO A 277 14.44 3.91 9.05
C PRO A 277 13.84 5.28 8.71
N SER A 278 14.53 6.31 9.18
CA SER A 278 14.53 7.68 8.65
C SER A 278 15.98 8.16 8.70
N THR A 279 16.37 9.09 7.83
CA THR A 279 17.79 9.48 7.68
C THR A 279 17.98 10.99 7.69
N GLY A 280 19.23 11.41 7.90
CA GLY A 280 19.62 12.83 7.92
C GLY A 280 18.83 13.64 8.94
N LYS A 281 18.46 14.87 8.55
CA LYS A 281 17.82 15.84 9.46
C LYS A 281 16.48 15.37 10.03
N HIS A 282 15.76 14.50 9.32
CA HIS A 282 14.52 13.90 9.83
C HIS A 282 14.79 13.02 11.04
N TRP A 283 15.81 12.15 10.97
CA TRP A 283 16.20 11.33 12.11
C TRP A 283 16.72 12.19 13.27
N GLU A 284 17.51 13.24 13.00
CA GLU A 284 17.95 14.15 14.05
C GLU A 284 16.77 14.80 14.80
N LEU A 285 15.73 15.21 14.07
CA LEU A 285 14.51 15.75 14.66
C LEU A 285 13.77 14.68 15.46
N ASP A 286 13.58 13.49 14.90
CA ASP A 286 12.94 12.37 15.62
C ASP A 286 13.67 12.04 16.91
N ASN A 287 15.00 11.96 16.89
CA ASN A 287 15.80 11.65 18.07
C ASN A 287 15.84 12.81 19.07
N LYS A 288 15.76 14.06 18.61
CA LYS A 288 15.69 15.23 19.48
C LYS A 288 14.37 15.29 20.25
N PHE A 289 13.25 15.07 19.56
CA PHE A 289 11.91 15.19 20.15
C PHE A 289 11.46 13.89 20.83
N TYR A 290 11.81 12.74 20.28
CA TYR A 290 11.49 11.42 20.84
C TYR A 290 12.74 10.57 21.04
N PRO A 291 13.65 10.93 21.98
CA PRO A 291 14.83 10.13 22.29
C PRO A 291 14.50 8.64 22.51
N LYS A 292 15.19 7.75 21.79
CA LYS A 292 14.92 6.30 21.81
C LYS A 292 14.83 5.73 23.23
N LYS A 293 15.77 6.11 24.11
CA LYS A 293 15.87 5.66 25.50
C LYS A 293 14.68 6.04 26.38
N GLU A 294 14.05 7.18 26.10
CA GLU A 294 12.93 7.70 26.89
C GLU A 294 11.58 7.15 26.40
N TYR A 295 11.48 6.84 25.10
CA TYR A 295 10.23 6.46 24.46
C TYR A 295 10.25 5.03 23.89
N TRP A 296 10.96 4.81 22.78
CA TRP A 296 10.92 3.54 22.05
C TRP A 296 11.33 2.34 22.90
N ASP A 297 12.42 2.47 23.66
CA ASP A 297 12.97 1.40 24.49
C ASP A 297 12.05 1.00 25.65
N LYS A 298 10.99 1.77 25.90
CA LYS A 298 9.97 1.48 26.90
C LYS A 298 8.74 0.78 26.34
N ILE A 299 8.57 0.68 25.01
CA ILE A 299 7.39 0.05 24.40
C ILE A 299 7.26 -1.41 24.81
N ALA A 300 8.36 -2.17 24.78
CA ALA A 300 8.33 -3.60 25.08
C ALA A 300 7.82 -3.86 26.51
N SER A 301 8.32 -3.12 27.50
CA SER A 301 7.95 -3.34 28.90
C SER A 301 6.48 -2.98 29.20
N VAL A 302 5.90 -2.00 28.51
CA VAL A 302 4.51 -1.58 28.76
C VAL A 302 3.47 -2.27 27.88
N THR A 303 3.90 -2.91 26.77
CA THR A 303 2.97 -3.59 25.85
C THR A 303 3.09 -5.10 25.86
N GLY A 304 4.21 -5.65 26.32
CA GLY A 304 4.53 -7.07 26.22
C GLY A 304 4.87 -7.54 24.79
N ALA A 305 4.90 -6.63 23.80
CA ALA A 305 5.29 -6.95 22.44
C ALA A 305 6.82 -6.91 22.28
N CYS A 306 7.33 -7.75 21.38
CA CYS A 306 8.67 -7.61 20.85
C CYS A 306 8.78 -6.28 20.07
N THR A 307 9.94 -5.62 20.15
CA THR A 307 10.22 -4.38 19.44
C THR A 307 11.51 -4.50 18.63
N ILE A 308 11.51 -3.92 17.43
CA ILE A 308 12.68 -3.84 16.56
C ILE A 308 12.89 -2.40 16.15
N HIS A 309 14.06 -1.84 16.47
CA HIS A 309 14.44 -0.50 16.00
C HIS A 309 15.50 -0.61 14.89
N PHE A 310 15.36 0.16 13.81
CA PHE A 310 16.35 0.15 12.72
C PHE A 310 17.78 0.46 13.18
N GLN A 311 17.96 1.24 14.26
CA GLN A 311 19.30 1.52 14.79
C GLN A 311 19.98 0.32 15.45
N ASP A 312 19.20 -0.68 15.87
CA ASP A 312 19.70 -1.85 16.59
C ASP A 312 20.10 -2.98 15.62
N ILE A 313 19.90 -2.79 14.30
CA ILE A 313 20.17 -3.81 13.28
C ILE A 313 21.47 -3.52 12.52
N SER A 314 22.38 -4.49 12.57
CA SER A 314 23.61 -4.51 11.76
C SER A 314 23.27 -4.51 10.26
N GLY A 315 23.93 -3.65 9.48
CA GLY A 315 23.68 -3.52 8.03
C GLY A 315 22.78 -2.34 7.64
N MET A 316 22.06 -1.72 8.59
CA MET A 316 21.20 -0.55 8.32
C MET A 316 21.97 0.73 7.98
N LYS A 317 23.25 0.83 8.34
CA LYS A 317 24.09 2.02 8.08
C LYS A 317 24.25 2.34 6.58
N GLN A 318 24.04 1.37 5.70
CA GLN A 318 24.22 1.53 4.25
C GLN A 318 22.93 2.02 3.55
N LEU A 319 21.80 2.04 4.26
CA LEU A 319 20.51 2.41 3.70
C LEU A 319 20.26 3.90 3.90
N VAL A 320 19.90 4.57 2.82
CA VAL A 320 19.62 6.01 2.80
C VAL A 320 18.19 6.20 2.35
N CYS A 321 17.38 6.94 3.11
CA CYS A 321 16.07 7.36 2.64
C CYS A 321 16.25 8.63 1.78
N PRO A 322 16.03 8.61 0.44
CA PRO A 322 16.31 9.77 -0.39
C PRO A 322 15.47 10.99 0.02
N ASP A 323 14.21 10.78 0.40
CA ASP A 323 13.35 11.85 0.90
C ASP A 323 13.43 12.04 2.43
N THR A 324 14.46 11.50 3.09
CA THR A 324 14.66 11.40 4.55
C THR A 324 13.71 10.46 5.31
N SER A 325 12.70 9.88 4.64
CA SER A 325 11.63 9.12 5.30
C SER A 325 11.41 7.71 4.76
N HIS A 326 11.62 7.46 3.46
CA HIS A 326 11.37 6.19 2.80
C HIS A 326 12.57 5.76 1.97
N LEU A 327 12.73 4.46 1.81
CA LEU A 327 13.73 3.88 0.91
C LEU A 327 13.31 4.05 -0.56
N ASP A 328 14.29 4.10 -1.45
CA ASP A 328 14.06 3.88 -2.87
C ASP A 328 13.64 2.43 -3.11
N TYR A 329 12.76 2.18 -4.08
CA TYR A 329 12.28 0.82 -4.37
C TYR A 329 13.42 -0.16 -4.66
N ARG A 330 14.56 0.32 -5.17
CA ARG A 330 15.75 -0.49 -5.46
C ARG A 330 16.40 -1.03 -4.17
N GLN A 331 16.23 -0.35 -3.04
CA GLN A 331 16.79 -0.73 -1.74
C GLN A 331 15.81 -1.54 -0.88
N ALA A 332 14.49 -1.42 -1.10
CA ALA A 332 13.47 -2.13 -0.32
C ALA A 332 13.68 -3.67 -0.25
N PRO A 333 14.05 -4.40 -1.34
CA PRO A 333 14.32 -5.83 -1.25
C PRO A 333 15.51 -6.19 -0.36
N LEU A 334 16.57 -5.38 -0.36
CA LEU A 334 17.74 -5.59 0.51
C LEU A 334 17.36 -5.35 1.98
N PHE A 335 16.69 -4.24 2.27
CA PHE A 335 16.17 -3.94 3.60
C PHE A 335 15.25 -5.05 4.12
N THR A 336 14.38 -5.58 3.24
CA THR A 336 13.47 -6.66 3.60
C THR A 336 14.21 -7.95 3.99
N ARG A 337 15.35 -8.26 3.36
CA ARG A 337 16.19 -9.41 3.75
C ARG A 337 16.77 -9.21 5.15
N VAL A 338 17.33 -8.02 5.41
CA VAL A 338 17.89 -7.67 6.73
C VAL A 338 16.80 -7.75 7.82
N MET A 339 15.61 -7.24 7.56
CA MET A 339 14.48 -7.37 8.50
C MET A 339 14.02 -8.81 8.68
N ALA A 340 14.02 -9.61 7.61
CA ALA A 340 13.66 -11.03 7.68
C ALA A 340 14.65 -11.84 8.51
N GLU A 341 15.96 -11.56 8.41
CA GLU A 341 16.99 -12.13 9.29
C GLU A 341 16.72 -11.79 10.76
N GLU A 342 16.34 -10.54 11.05
CA GLU A 342 15.97 -10.14 12.41
C GLU A 342 14.68 -10.84 12.90
N PHE A 343 13.69 -11.03 12.02
CA PHE A 343 12.48 -11.79 12.35
C PHE A 343 12.77 -13.25 12.69
N LEU A 344 13.72 -13.87 11.99
CA LEU A 344 14.18 -15.23 12.27
C LEU A 344 14.95 -15.28 13.60
N LYS A 345 15.90 -14.36 13.80
CA LYS A 345 16.73 -14.27 15.00
C LYS A 345 15.91 -14.09 16.27
N GLN A 346 14.82 -13.32 16.20
CA GLN A 346 13.92 -13.08 17.34
C GLN A 346 12.74 -14.06 17.41
N HIS A 347 12.73 -15.13 16.60
CA HIS A 347 11.65 -16.12 16.54
C HIS A 347 10.25 -15.50 16.33
N ILE A 348 10.19 -14.40 15.57
CA ILE A 348 8.94 -13.74 15.21
C ILE A 348 8.24 -14.55 14.13
N ILE A 349 8.96 -14.81 13.03
CA ILE A 349 8.56 -15.69 11.94
C ILE A 349 9.50 -16.89 11.97
N GLU A 350 8.96 -18.10 11.81
CA GLU A 350 9.72 -19.35 11.82
C GLU A 350 9.76 -19.92 10.41
N VAL A 351 10.80 -20.66 10.06
CA VAL A 351 10.80 -21.41 8.78
C VAL A 351 10.05 -22.72 9.00
N LEU A 352 8.88 -22.87 8.39
CA LEU A 352 8.00 -24.03 8.62
C LEU A 352 8.40 -25.25 7.76
N THR A 353 9.08 -25.03 6.63
CA THR A 353 9.62 -26.08 5.76
C THR A 353 11.16 -26.03 5.68
N LYS A 354 11.86 -27.16 5.82
CA LYS A 354 13.34 -27.28 5.96
C LYS A 354 14.20 -26.74 4.79
N SER A 355 13.66 -25.99 3.85
CA SER A 355 14.46 -25.21 2.90
C SER A 355 14.76 -23.83 3.49
N ALA A 356 15.74 -23.76 4.39
CA ALA A 356 16.24 -22.49 4.88
C ALA A 356 16.67 -21.60 3.69
N PRO A 357 16.18 -20.35 3.58
CA PRO A 357 16.63 -19.46 2.53
C PRO A 357 18.14 -19.22 2.69
N ARG A 358 18.95 -19.69 1.73
CA ARG A 358 20.36 -19.30 1.65
C ARG A 358 20.41 -17.82 1.28
N PHE A 359 20.74 -16.96 2.25
CA PHE A 359 21.09 -15.58 1.97
C PHE A 359 22.47 -15.56 1.30
N PRO A 360 22.61 -15.20 0.01
CA PRO A 360 23.93 -14.94 -0.52
C PRO A 360 24.49 -13.72 0.21
N ALA A 361 25.72 -13.83 0.73
CA ALA A 361 26.42 -12.71 1.35
C ALA A 361 26.34 -11.48 0.45
N ALA A 362 25.97 -10.34 1.03
CA ALA A 362 25.89 -9.06 0.32
C ALA A 362 27.31 -8.69 -0.17
N LYS A 363 27.64 -9.04 -1.42
CA LYS A 363 28.80 -8.46 -2.08
C LYS A 363 28.47 -6.99 -2.35
N PRO A 364 29.28 -6.03 -1.88
CA PRO A 364 29.09 -4.63 -2.23
C PRO A 364 29.35 -4.49 -3.73
N ARG A 365 28.27 -4.41 -4.53
CA ARG A 365 28.40 -3.87 -5.88
C ARG A 365 28.55 -2.37 -5.69
N GLY A 366 29.77 -1.87 -5.82
CA GLY A 366 30.05 -0.45 -5.90
C GLY A 366 29.11 0.18 -6.93
N ILE A 367 28.33 1.13 -6.47
CA ILE A 367 27.58 2.04 -7.34
C ILE A 367 28.65 2.78 -8.12
N GLY A 368 28.82 2.43 -9.40
CA GLY A 368 29.68 3.18 -10.30
C GLY A 368 29.21 4.63 -10.29
N ALA A 369 30.10 5.53 -9.86
CA ALA A 369 29.89 6.95 -9.96
C ALA A 369 29.54 7.30 -11.42
N PRO A 370 28.60 8.23 -11.68
CA PRO A 370 28.35 8.70 -13.02
C PRO A 370 29.64 9.31 -13.57
N ARG A 371 30.12 8.81 -14.72
CA ARG A 371 31.22 9.43 -15.47
C ARG A 371 30.82 10.85 -15.78
N ILE A 372 31.46 11.81 -15.12
CA ILE A 372 31.42 13.22 -15.49
C ILE A 372 32.10 13.30 -16.86
N GLY A 373 31.31 13.62 -17.89
CA GLY A 373 31.83 13.87 -19.23
C GLY A 373 32.75 15.09 -19.20
N ALA A 374 33.99 14.91 -19.67
CA ALA A 374 34.93 16.00 -19.88
C ALA A 374 34.40 16.96 -20.97
N PRO A 375 34.73 18.26 -20.92
CA PRO A 375 34.24 19.24 -21.90
C PRO A 375 34.88 19.00 -23.27
N SER A 376 34.07 19.05 -24.34
CA SER A 376 34.58 19.05 -25.70
C SER A 376 35.42 20.31 -25.94
N ARG A 377 36.70 20.13 -26.28
CA ARG A 377 37.52 21.18 -26.87
C ARG A 377 36.88 21.59 -28.21
N LYS A 378 36.42 22.85 -28.30
CA LYS A 378 36.21 23.49 -29.60
C LYS A 378 37.58 23.64 -30.26
N ALA A 379 37.73 23.04 -31.44
CA ALA A 379 38.83 23.34 -32.34
C ALA A 379 38.48 24.61 -33.12
N THR A 380 39.44 25.53 -33.11
CA THR A 380 39.62 26.64 -34.03
C THR A 380 39.89 26.12 -35.45
N SER A 381 39.05 26.52 -36.40
CA SER A 381 39.41 26.95 -37.77
C SER A 381 38.14 27.43 -38.45
#